data_AF-A0A2E6XUY9-F1
#
_entry.id   AF-A0A2E6XUY9-F1
#
_cell.length_a   1.000
_cell.length_b   1.000
_cell.length_c   1.000
_cell.angle_alpha   90.00
_cell.angle_beta   90.00
_cell.angle_gamma   90.00
#
_symmetry.space_group_name_H-M   'P 1'
#
loop_
_entity.id
_entity.type
_entity.pdbx_description
1 polymer ?
#
loop_
_entity_poly.entity_id
_entity_poly.type
_entity_poly.pdbx_seq_one_letter_code
_entity_poly.pdbx_strand_id
1 'polypeptide(L)' 'MGRSLKTPLCERLEIDLPIFSAGMGPIAGPELVAAVSNAGGLGVLGCTTMSPEQVRA' A
#
# COMPACT_ATOMS: atom_id res chain seq x y z
N MET A 1 24.84 -3.77 12.34
CA MET A 1 23.50 -3.96 12.96
C MET A 1 22.57 -2.89 12.40
N GLY A 2 21.61 -3.26 11.56
CA GLY A 2 20.64 -2.28 11.02
C GLY A 2 19.66 -1.82 12.12
N ARG A 3 19.29 -0.55 12.13
CA ARG A 3 18.20 -0.05 12.98
C ARG A 3 16.88 -0.65 12.50
N SER A 4 16.03 -1.06 13.44
CA SER A 4 14.64 -1.42 13.15
C SER A 4 13.89 -0.20 12.58
N LEU A 5 13.12 -0.41 11.51
CA LEU A 5 12.26 0.62 10.91
C LEU A 5 10.87 0.68 11.56
N LYS A 6 10.62 -0.05 12.65
CA LYS A 6 9.31 -0.10 13.29
C LYS A 6 8.97 1.24 13.97
N THR A 7 7.85 1.84 13.59
CA THR A 7 7.36 3.12 14.11
C THR A 7 5.94 2.96 14.67
N PRO A 8 5.41 3.92 15.46
CA PRO A 8 4.01 3.88 15.89
C PRO A 8 2.99 3.83 14.75
N LEU A 9 3.37 4.26 13.53
CA LEU A 9 2.53 4.15 12.35
C LEU A 9 2.31 2.69 11.94
N CYS A 10 3.33 1.84 12.11
CA CYS A 10 3.25 0.41 11.84
C CYS A 10 2.20 -0.27 12.72
N GLU A 11 2.13 0.11 14.01
CA GLU A 11 1.12 -0.41 14.95
C GLU A 11 -0.29 0.08 14.61
N ARG A 12 -0.42 1.35 14.23
CA ARG A 12 -1.74 1.95 13.91
C ARG A 12 -2.34 1.43 12.60
N LEU A 13 -1.51 1.01 11.66
CA LEU A 13 -1.94 0.54 10.33
C LEU A 13 -1.79 -0.97 10.17
N GLU A 14 -1.32 -1.69 11.19
CA GLU A 14 -1.11 -3.13 11.16
C GLU A 14 -0.18 -3.59 10.01
N ILE A 15 0.94 -2.87 9.84
CA ILE A 15 1.99 -3.15 8.83
C ILE A 15 3.34 -3.37 9.50
N ASP A 16 4.27 -4.06 8.83
CA ASP A 16 5.59 -4.37 9.36
C ASP A 16 6.62 -3.27 9.08
N LEU A 17 6.49 -2.60 7.94
CA LEU A 17 7.40 -1.60 7.43
C LEU A 17 6.65 -0.28 7.19
N PRO A 18 7.20 0.88 7.60
CA PRO A 18 6.59 2.17 7.33
C PRO A 18 6.87 2.61 5.87
N ILE A 19 6.64 1.72 4.91
CA ILE A 19 6.92 1.92 3.48
C ILE A 19 5.60 1.86 2.72
N PHE A 20 5.34 2.91 1.96
CA PHE A 20 4.08 3.13 1.27
C PHE A 20 4.36 3.13 -0.23
N SER A 21 3.58 2.37 -0.99
CA SER A 21 3.58 2.48 -2.44
C SER A 21 2.58 3.56 -2.84
N ALA A 22 3.04 4.62 -3.50
CA ALA A 22 2.19 5.73 -3.90
C ALA A 22 1.08 5.27 -4.86
N GLY A 23 -0.15 5.76 -4.62
CA GLY A 23 -1.32 5.51 -5.47
C GLY A 23 -1.22 6.22 -6.82
N MET A 24 -0.40 5.67 -7.70
CA MET A 24 -0.14 6.21 -9.04
C MET A 24 -1.21 5.73 -10.01
N GLY A 25 -2.36 6.43 -10.07
CA GLY A 25 -3.45 6.23 -11.04
C GLY A 25 -3.42 4.93 -11.86
N PRO A 26 -3.07 4.97 -13.18
CA PRO A 26 -3.11 3.79 -14.05
C PRO A 26 -2.02 2.74 -13.78
N ILE A 27 -1.05 3.02 -12.91
CA ILE A 27 0.12 2.16 -12.66
C ILE A 27 -0.05 1.34 -11.39
N ALA A 28 -0.64 1.91 -10.34
CA ALA A 28 -0.82 1.27 -9.05
C ALA A 28 -2.07 0.39 -9.03
N GLY A 29 -2.04 -0.70 -9.81
CA GLY A 29 -3.11 -1.69 -9.90
C GLY A 29 -3.14 -2.71 -8.75
N PRO A 30 -4.15 -3.60 -8.71
CA PRO A 30 -4.38 -4.54 -7.61
C PRO A 30 -3.19 -5.47 -7.33
N GLU A 31 -2.52 -5.95 -8.36
CA GLU A 31 -1.38 -6.85 -8.24
C GLU A 31 -0.20 -6.19 -7.50
N LEU A 32 0.11 -4.93 -7.84
CA LEU A 32 1.17 -4.18 -7.17
C LEU A 32 0.81 -3.87 -5.72
N VAL A 33 -0.44 -3.46 -5.48
CA VAL A 33 -0.95 -3.17 -4.13
C VAL A 33 -0.86 -4.40 -3.24
N ALA A 34 -1.32 -5.56 -3.74
CA ALA A 34 -1.25 -6.82 -3.01
C ALA A 34 0.20 -7.24 -2.75
N ALA A 35 1.10 -7.10 -3.73
CA ALA A 35 2.50 -7.44 -3.56
C ALA A 35 3.18 -6.62 -2.46
N VAL A 36 2.93 -5.30 -2.41
CA VAL A 36 3.48 -4.40 -1.39
C VAL A 36 2.92 -4.73 -0.01
N SER A 37 1.61 -4.93 0.09
CA SER A 37 0.96 -5.29 1.36
C SER A 37 1.45 -6.64 1.89
N ASN A 38 1.59 -7.65 1.03
CA ASN A 38 2.14 -8.96 1.41
C ASN A 38 3.61 -8.92 1.82
N ALA A 39 4.37 -7.93 1.33
CA ALA A 39 5.75 -7.68 1.73
C ALA A 39 5.88 -6.93 3.08
N GLY A 40 4.75 -6.58 3.71
CA GLY A 40 4.69 -5.90 5.01
C GLY A 40 4.65 -4.38 4.93
N GLY A 41 4.52 -3.79 3.74
CA GLY A 41 4.29 -2.35 3.54
C GLY A 41 2.81 -2.00 3.39
N LEU A 42 2.52 -0.76 2.99
CA LEU A 42 1.16 -0.32 2.65
C LEU A 42 1.03 -0.08 1.14
N GLY A 43 0.33 -0.96 0.44
CA GLY A 43 -0.06 -0.74 -0.95
C GLY A 43 -1.24 0.24 -1.05
N VAL A 44 -1.20 1.17 -2.02
CA VAL A 44 -2.29 2.14 -2.27
C VAL A 44 -2.77 2.01 -3.71
N LEU A 45 -4.05 1.71 -3.89
CA LEU A 45 -4.67 1.57 -5.21
C LEU A 45 -4.79 2.93 -5.90
N GLY A 46 -4.31 3.02 -7.14
CA GLY A 46 -4.44 4.21 -7.98
C GLY A 46 -5.82 4.25 -8.64
N CYS A 47 -6.72 5.09 -8.14
CA CYS A 47 -8.12 5.13 -8.60
C CYS A 47 -8.51 6.42 -9.34
N THR A 48 -7.55 7.22 -9.81
CA THR A 48 -7.80 8.60 -10.31
C THR A 48 -8.81 8.70 -11.45
N THR A 49 -9.03 7.62 -12.22
CA THR A 49 -9.96 7.57 -13.36
C THR A 49 -11.05 6.51 -13.20
N MET A 50 -11.16 5.89 -12.02
CA MET A 50 -12.07 4.76 -11.76
C MET A 50 -13.38 5.25 -11.13
N SER A 51 -14.50 4.66 -11.54
CA SER A 51 -15.78 4.80 -10.86
C SER A 51 -15.78 4.04 -9.52
N PRO A 52 -16.66 4.38 -8.57
CA PRO A 52 -16.78 3.63 -7.32
C PRO A 52 -17.07 2.13 -7.53
N GLU A 53 -17.75 1.76 -8.62
CA GLU A 53 -17.98 0.35 -8.97
C GLU A 53 -16.69 -0.34 -9.39
N GLN A 54 -15.89 0.31 -10.25
CA GLN A 54 -14.60 -0.22 -10.68
C GLN A 54 -13.61 -0.38 -9.52
N VAL A 55 -13.67 0.49 -8.50
CA VAL A 55 -12.81 0.38 -7.31
C VAL A 55 -13.18 -0.81 -6.41
N ARG A 56 -14.45 -1.27 -6.44
CA ARG A 56 -14.92 -2.40 -5.62
C ARG A 56 -14.72 -3.76 -6.28
N ALA A 57 -14.63 -3.80 -7.61
CA ALA A 57 -14.45 -5.01 -8.40
C ALA A 57 -13.09 -5.64 -8.13
#